data_AF-A0A7J3RAH2-F1
#
_entry.id   AF-A0A7J3RAH2-F1
#
_cell.length_a   1.000
_cell.length_b   1.000
_cell.length_c   1.000
_cell.angle_alpha   90.00
_cell.angle_beta   90.00
_cell.angle_gamma   90.00
#
_symmetry.space_group_name_H-M   'P 1'
#
loop_
_entity.id
_entity.type
_entity.pdbx_description
1 polymer ?
#
loop_
_entity_poly.entity_id
_entity_poly.type
_entity_poly.pdbx_seq_one_letter_code
_entity_poly.pdbx_strand_id
1 'polypeptide(L)'
;MKYALSDLLDRRSILRLKIERIQDPKRKEVLEKEYQNIDLAVENYVRGGICTIKEIEEWDSQIYSVNKQIWNLEEEIGNLESKLKDEDIQNTEIFQRIGEIALKIRKFNNQRIKIKNNISSKEGGYREIKIYYTSS
;
A
#
# COMPACT_ATOMS: atom_id res chain seq x y z
N MET A 1 11.22 -16.43 9.32
CA MET A 1 9.92 -15.88 9.79
C MET A 1 8.94 -16.02 8.63
N LYS A 2 7.82 -16.73 8.80
CA LYS A 2 6.83 -16.93 7.72
C LYS A 2 5.93 -15.68 7.69
N TYR A 3 6.07 -14.84 6.67
CA TYR A 3 5.22 -13.66 6.49
C TYR A 3 3.81 -14.11 6.06
N ALA A 4 2.77 -13.43 6.51
CA ALA A 4 1.40 -13.69 6.05
C ALA A 4 1.26 -13.32 4.56
N LEU A 5 0.43 -14.03 3.80
CA LEU A 5 0.19 -13.74 2.38
C LEU A 5 -0.33 -12.32 2.17
N SER A 6 -1.18 -11.84 3.09
CA SER A 6 -1.71 -10.47 3.04
C SER A 6 -0.61 -9.42 3.13
N ASP A 7 0.43 -9.64 3.93
CA ASP A 7 1.59 -8.75 4.04
C ASP A 7 2.54 -8.90 2.84
N LEU A 8 2.69 -10.12 2.31
CA LEU A 8 3.50 -10.38 1.11
C LEU A 8 2.94 -9.65 -0.11
N LEU A 9 1.63 -9.78 -0.38
CA LEU A 9 0.97 -9.13 -1.52
C LEU A 9 0.99 -7.61 -1.37
N ASP A 10 0.78 -7.12 -0.16
CA ASP A 10 0.91 -5.71 0.11
C ASP A 10 2.32 -5.18 -0.19
N ARG A 11 3.36 -5.81 0.37
CA ARG A 11 4.75 -5.41 0.12
C ARG A 11 5.13 -5.54 -1.35
N ARG A 12 4.69 -6.61 -2.01
CA ARG A 12 4.87 -6.83 -3.45
C ARG A 12 4.34 -5.65 -4.25
N SER A 13 3.11 -5.21 -3.97
CA SER A 13 2.48 -4.10 -4.69
C SER A 13 3.20 -2.76 -4.46
N ILE A 14 3.73 -2.51 -3.25
CA ILE A 14 4.50 -1.30 -2.93
C ILE A 14 5.84 -1.32 -3.66
N LEU A 15 6.54 -2.46 -3.68
CA LEU A 15 7.78 -2.61 -4.41
C LEU A 15 7.57 -2.41 -5.91
N ARG A 16 6.49 -2.96 -6.48
CA ARG A 16 6.11 -2.72 -7.87
C ARG A 16 5.97 -1.23 -8.16
N LEU A 17 5.24 -0.48 -7.32
CA LEU A 17 5.07 0.97 -7.48
C LEU A 17 6.40 1.73 -7.43
N LYS A 18 7.33 1.30 -6.56
CA LYS A 18 8.67 1.88 -6.45
C LYS A 18 9.51 1.60 -7.70
N ILE A 19 9.53 0.35 -8.17
CA ILE A 19 10.27 -0.07 -9.37
C ILE A 19 9.78 0.69 -10.61
N GLU A 20 8.47 0.92 -10.72
CA GLU A 20 7.84 1.66 -11.83
C GLU A 20 8.26 3.14 -11.89
N ARG A 21 8.68 3.74 -10.76
CA ARG A 21 8.95 5.19 -10.65
C ARG A 21 10.41 5.55 -10.44
N ILE A 22 11.22 4.63 -9.91
CA ILE A 22 12.62 4.89 -9.60
C ILE A 22 13.47 5.06 -10.87
N GLN A 23 14.25 6.12 -10.92
CA GLN A 23 15.13 6.41 -12.05
C GLN A 23 16.53 5.80 -11.87
N ASP A 24 16.97 5.59 -10.62
CA ASP A 24 18.28 5.02 -10.32
C ASP A 24 18.32 3.50 -10.62
N PRO A 25 19.11 3.06 -11.61
CA PRO A 25 19.15 1.66 -12.04
C PRO A 25 19.71 0.73 -10.96
N LYS A 26 20.67 1.18 -10.14
CA LYS A 26 21.25 0.35 -9.08
C LYS A 26 20.22 0.09 -7.98
N ARG A 27 19.46 1.12 -7.61
CA ARG A 27 18.36 0.96 -6.64
C ARG A 27 17.23 0.11 -7.22
N LYS A 28 16.94 0.26 -8.52
CA LYS A 28 15.94 -0.56 -9.21
C LYS A 28 16.28 -2.04 -9.14
N GLU A 29 17.52 -2.41 -9.43
CA GLU A 29 18.00 -3.80 -9.37
C GLU A 29 17.81 -4.41 -7.96
N VAL A 30 18.12 -3.64 -6.90
CA VAL A 30 17.92 -4.10 -5.51
C VAL A 30 16.44 -4.36 -5.22
N LEU A 31 15.55 -3.47 -5.67
CA LEU A 31 14.11 -3.62 -5.50
C LEU A 31 13.55 -4.80 -6.30
N GLU A 32 14.04 -5.03 -7.52
CA GLU A 32 13.64 -6.16 -8.36
C GLU A 32 14.03 -7.49 -7.74
N LYS A 33 15.23 -7.59 -7.12
CA LYS A 33 15.64 -8.76 -6.36
C LYS A 33 14.73 -9.02 -5.16
N GLU A 34 14.35 -7.98 -4.42
CA GLU A 34 13.41 -8.11 -3.32
C GLU A 34 12.02 -8.55 -3.80
N TYR A 35 11.56 -7.99 -4.91
CA TYR A 35 10.29 -8.34 -5.56
C TYR A 35 10.26 -9.82 -5.94
N GLN A 36 11.31 -10.31 -6.60
CA GLN A 36 11.45 -11.74 -6.96
C GLN A 36 11.40 -12.67 -5.74
N ASN A 37 12.05 -12.29 -4.64
CA ASN A 37 12.00 -13.08 -3.40
C ASN A 37 10.58 -13.17 -2.83
N ILE A 38 9.79 -12.10 -2.94
CA ILE A 38 8.39 -12.09 -2.52
C ILE A 38 7.53 -12.93 -3.46
N ASP A 39 7.75 -12.86 -4.76
CA ASP A 39 7.05 -13.68 -5.75
C ASP A 39 7.22 -15.17 -5.45
N LEU A 40 8.46 -15.61 -5.18
CA LEU A 40 8.74 -16.99 -4.75
C LEU A 40 8.02 -17.35 -3.44
N ALA A 41 7.92 -16.42 -2.49
CA ALA A 41 7.19 -16.65 -1.25
C ALA A 41 5.68 -16.82 -1.50
N VAL A 42 5.08 -16.00 -2.37
CA VAL A 42 3.68 -16.09 -2.77
C VAL A 42 3.40 -17.40 -3.52
N GLU A 43 4.30 -17.84 -4.41
CA GLU A 43 4.17 -19.13 -5.10
C GLU A 43 4.04 -20.32 -4.14
N ASN A 44 4.72 -20.28 -3.00
CA ASN A 44 4.61 -21.36 -2.00
C ASN A 44 3.19 -21.47 -1.41
N TYR A 45 2.43 -20.37 -1.33
CA TYR A 45 1.02 -20.40 -0.90
C TYR A 45 0.12 -21.06 -1.94
N VAL A 46 0.38 -20.78 -3.22
CA VAL A 46 -0.32 -21.40 -4.35
C VAL A 46 -0.02 -22.90 -4.41
N ARG A 47 1.26 -23.28 -4.35
CA ARG A 47 1.69 -24.69 -4.34
C ARG A 47 1.18 -25.45 -3.12
N GLY A 48 1.05 -24.76 -1.98
CA GLY A 48 0.46 -25.30 -0.76
C GLY A 48 -1.07 -25.41 -0.78
N GLY A 49 -1.73 -24.99 -1.87
CA GLY A 49 -3.19 -25.08 -2.01
C GLY A 49 -3.98 -24.11 -1.14
N ILE A 50 -3.33 -23.10 -0.54
CA ILE A 50 -4.00 -22.10 0.31
C ILE A 50 -4.84 -21.14 -0.54
N CYS A 51 -4.36 -20.84 -1.74
CA CYS A 51 -5.02 -19.95 -2.69
C CYS A 51 -4.73 -20.38 -4.12
N THR A 52 -5.52 -19.87 -5.05
CA THR A 52 -5.34 -20.06 -6.49
C THR A 52 -4.58 -18.89 -7.12
N ILE A 53 -3.99 -19.11 -8.30
CA ILE A 53 -3.35 -18.04 -9.09
C ILE A 53 -4.34 -16.89 -9.37
N LYS A 54 -5.59 -17.23 -9.69
CA LYS A 54 -6.64 -16.24 -9.96
C LYS A 54 -6.95 -15.36 -8.74
N GLU A 55 -7.02 -15.96 -7.54
CA GLU A 55 -7.19 -15.20 -6.30
C GLU A 55 -6.00 -14.26 -6.03
N ILE A 56 -4.77 -14.73 -6.28
CA ILE A 56 -3.58 -13.89 -6.19
C ILE A 56 -3.69 -12.70 -7.14
N GLU A 57 -3.97 -12.92 -8.43
CA GLU A 57 -4.09 -11.85 -9.42
C GLU A 57 -5.16 -10.81 -9.04
N GLU A 58 -6.30 -11.27 -8.53
CA GLU A 58 -7.38 -10.41 -8.08
C GLU A 58 -6.96 -9.57 -6.86
N TRP A 59 -6.40 -10.20 -5.83
CA TRP A 59 -5.93 -9.49 -4.63
C TRP A 59 -4.79 -8.52 -4.92
N ASP A 60 -3.84 -8.93 -5.76
CA ASP A 60 -2.69 -8.11 -6.13
C ASP A 60 -3.14 -6.87 -6.91
N SER A 61 -4.11 -7.02 -7.82
CA SER A 61 -4.72 -5.90 -8.55
C SER A 61 -5.44 -4.92 -7.60
N GLN A 62 -6.23 -5.44 -6.66
CA GLN A 62 -6.96 -4.62 -5.69
C GLN A 62 -6.00 -3.85 -4.77
N ILE A 63 -5.01 -4.54 -4.18
CA ILE A 63 -4.01 -3.93 -3.30
C ILE A 63 -3.19 -2.89 -4.08
N TYR A 64 -2.69 -3.25 -5.26
CA TYR A 64 -1.91 -2.33 -6.08
C TYR A 64 -2.68 -1.06 -6.42
N SER A 65 -3.95 -1.19 -6.80
CA SER A 65 -4.82 -0.03 -7.07
C SER A 65 -4.94 0.89 -5.85
N VAL A 66 -5.20 0.33 -4.66
CA VAL A 66 -5.33 1.12 -3.42
C VAL A 66 -4.00 1.77 -3.03
N ASN A 67 -2.89 1.04 -3.09
CA ASN A 67 -1.57 1.60 -2.78
C ASN A 67 -1.16 2.69 -3.76
N LYS A 68 -1.53 2.56 -5.06
CA LYS A 68 -1.30 3.61 -6.05
C LYS A 68 -2.08 4.88 -5.73
N GLN A 69 -3.33 4.76 -5.28
CA GLN A 69 -4.14 5.91 -4.87
C GLN A 69 -3.55 6.61 -3.64
N ILE A 70 -3.12 5.84 -2.63
CA ILE A 70 -2.45 6.38 -1.43
C ILE A 70 -1.18 7.14 -1.83
N TRP A 71 -0.31 6.51 -2.62
CA TRP A 71 0.94 7.10 -3.06
C TRP A 71 0.74 8.43 -3.80
N ASN A 72 -0.20 8.47 -4.75
CA ASN A 72 -0.48 9.69 -5.51
C ASN A 72 -0.98 10.83 -4.59
N LEU A 73 -1.78 10.51 -3.57
CA LEU A 73 -2.24 11.48 -2.59
C LEU A 73 -1.10 11.97 -1.66
N GLU A 74 -0.18 11.08 -1.29
CA GLU A 74 1.03 11.45 -0.55
C GLU A 74 1.95 12.37 -1.37
N GLU A 75 2.09 12.12 -2.67
CA GLU A 75 2.80 13.02 -3.59
C GLU A 75 2.09 14.38 -3.71
N GLU A 76 0.74 14.41 -3.75
CA GLU A 76 -0.02 15.67 -3.72
C GLU A 76 0.26 16.47 -2.43
N ILE A 77 0.28 15.81 -1.26
CA ILE A 77 0.66 16.45 0.00
C ILE A 77 2.08 17.00 -0.07
N GLY A 78 3.07 16.22 -0.50
CA GLY A 78 4.46 16.68 -0.58
C GLY A 78 4.63 17.92 -1.48
N ASN A 79 3.89 17.98 -2.58
CA ASN A 79 3.87 19.15 -3.46
C ASN A 79 3.24 20.37 -2.79
N LEU A 80 2.15 20.20 -2.03
CA LEU A 80 1.50 21.29 -1.28
C LEU A 80 2.39 21.79 -0.14
N GLU A 81 3.05 20.89 0.59
CA GLU A 81 4.00 21.23 1.66
C GLU A 81 5.23 21.97 1.13
N SER A 82 5.68 21.65 -0.09
CA SER A 82 6.79 22.37 -0.73
C SER A 82 6.40 23.82 -1.04
N LYS A 83 5.18 24.05 -1.55
CA LYS A 83 4.67 25.41 -1.78
C LYS A 83 4.60 26.26 -0.50
N LEU A 84 4.24 25.65 0.63
CA LEU A 84 4.23 26.32 1.94
C LEU A 84 5.63 26.67 2.47
N LYS A 85 6.70 26.05 1.95
CA LYS A 85 8.07 26.38 2.34
C LYS A 85 8.66 27.51 1.49
N ASP A 86 8.26 27.57 0.23
CA ASP A 86 8.72 28.58 -0.72
C ASP A 86 8.03 29.93 -0.51
N GLU A 87 6.83 29.91 0.09
CA GLU A 87 6.04 31.08 0.41
C GLU A 87 5.87 31.17 1.93
N ASP A 88 6.29 32.26 2.57
CA ASP A 88 6.09 32.55 4.01
C ASP A 88 4.61 32.87 4.31
N ILE A 89 3.71 32.03 3.80
CA ILE A 89 2.27 32.26 3.67
C ILE A 89 1.53 31.25 4.55
N GLN A 90 0.81 31.78 5.53
CA GLN A 90 -0.29 31.06 6.16
C GLN A 90 -1.43 30.91 5.14
N ASN A 91 -1.36 29.85 4.32
CA ASN A 91 -2.38 29.58 3.32
C ASN A 91 -3.42 28.58 3.86
N THR A 92 -4.48 29.11 4.45
CA THR A 92 -5.61 28.34 4.99
C THR A 92 -6.21 27.37 3.96
N GLU A 93 -6.21 27.71 2.67
CA GLU A 93 -6.71 26.84 1.60
C GLU A 93 -5.82 25.60 1.40
N ILE A 94 -4.49 25.78 1.44
CA ILE A 94 -3.55 24.65 1.35
C ILE A 94 -3.72 23.71 2.55
N PHE A 95 -3.83 24.25 3.77
CA PHE A 95 -4.05 23.43 4.96
C PHE A 95 -5.37 22.67 4.91
N GLN A 96 -6.46 23.32 4.45
CA GLN A 96 -7.74 22.66 4.24
C GLN A 96 -7.60 21.51 3.23
N ARG A 97 -6.90 21.75 2.11
CA ARG A 97 -6.68 20.72 1.09
C ARG A 97 -5.86 19.54 1.61
N ILE A 98 -4.80 19.78 2.37
CA ILE A 98 -4.02 18.72 3.03
C ILE A 98 -4.92 17.90 3.96
N GLY A 99 -5.79 18.55 4.74
CA GLY A 99 -6.78 17.88 5.61
C GLY A 99 -7.74 16.97 4.82
N GLU A 100 -8.28 17.45 3.70
CA GLU A 100 -9.13 16.65 2.82
C GLU A 100 -8.41 15.42 2.25
N ILE A 101 -7.14 15.60 1.83
CA ILE A 101 -6.32 14.51 1.32
C ILE A 101 -6.04 13.48 2.42
N ALA A 102 -5.71 13.91 3.64
CA ALA A 102 -5.49 13.03 4.78
C ALA A 102 -6.72 12.15 5.09
N LEU A 103 -7.93 12.71 4.99
CA LEU A 103 -9.18 11.95 5.11
C LEU A 103 -9.35 10.90 4.00
N LYS A 104 -8.98 11.24 2.75
CA LYS A 104 -8.98 10.28 1.63
C LYS A 104 -7.97 9.16 1.84
N ILE A 105 -6.74 9.47 2.26
CA ILE A 105 -5.71 8.47 2.60
C ILE A 105 -6.23 7.54 3.70
N ARG A 106 -6.89 8.06 4.73
CA ARG A 106 -7.52 7.23 5.79
C ARG A 106 -8.57 6.29 5.22
N LYS A 107 -9.41 6.75 4.28
CA LYS A 107 -10.41 5.91 3.60
C LYS A 107 -9.76 4.78 2.79
N PHE A 108 -8.73 5.09 2.00
CA PHE A 108 -7.99 4.08 1.22
C PHE A 108 -7.23 3.10 2.12
N ASN A 109 -6.62 3.56 3.21
CA ASN A 109 -6.01 2.68 4.20
C ASN A 109 -7.01 1.69 4.81
N ASN A 110 -8.24 2.13 5.10
CA ASN A 110 -9.29 1.23 5.55
C ASN A 110 -9.69 0.20 4.49
N GLN A 111 -9.69 0.58 3.20
CA GLN A 111 -9.92 -0.36 2.10
C GLN A 111 -8.79 -1.38 2.00
N ARG A 112 -7.54 -0.94 2.10
CA ARG A 112 -6.35 -1.81 2.15
C ARG A 112 -6.44 -2.84 3.28
N ILE A 113 -6.79 -2.40 4.49
CA ILE A 113 -6.99 -3.29 5.64
C ILE A 113 -8.12 -4.30 5.38
N LYS A 114 -9.23 -3.89 4.76
CA LYS A 114 -10.33 -4.81 4.40
C LYS A 114 -9.86 -5.89 3.42
N ILE A 115 -9.07 -5.52 2.41
CA ILE A 115 -8.51 -6.48 1.45
C ILE A 115 -7.54 -7.44 2.17
N LYS A 116 -6.63 -6.92 2.99
CA LYS A 116 -5.71 -7.74 3.80
C LYS A 116 -6.46 -8.73 4.70
N ASN A 117 -7.53 -8.30 5.35
CA ASN A 117 -8.37 -9.15 6.19
C ASN A 117 -9.09 -10.24 5.40
N ASN A 118 -9.52 -9.95 4.17
CA ASN A 118 -10.11 -10.95 3.27
C ASN A 118 -9.07 -12.04 2.96
N ILE A 119 -7.85 -11.65 2.59
CA ILE A 119 -6.74 -12.57 2.33
C ILE A 119 -6.41 -13.39 3.59
N SER A 120 -6.22 -12.74 4.74
CA SER A 120 -5.91 -13.44 6.00
C SER A 120 -7.00 -14.46 6.38
N SER A 121 -8.27 -14.18 6.07
CA SER A 121 -9.36 -15.12 6.33
C SER A 121 -9.26 -16.42 5.53
N LYS A 122 -8.66 -16.37 4.33
CA LYS A 122 -8.36 -17.56 3.51
C LYS A 122 -7.20 -18.38 4.06
N GLU A 123 -6.22 -17.72 4.69
CA GLU A 123 -5.10 -18.39 5.34
C GLU A 123 -5.46 -18.98 6.71
N GLY A 124 -6.66 -18.70 7.24
CA GLY A 124 -6.98 -18.96 8.65
C GLY A 124 -6.19 -18.08 9.63
N GLY A 125 -5.65 -16.95 9.16
CA GLY A 125 -4.82 -16.02 9.91
C GLY A 125 -5.60 -14.97 10.71
N TYR A 126 -4.86 -14.09 11.39
CA TYR A 126 -5.43 -13.04 12.23
C TYR A 126 -6.02 -11.88 11.41
N ARG A 127 -7.09 -11.27 11.93
CA ARG A 127 -7.71 -10.06 11.35
C ARG A 127 -7.15 -8.81 12.02
N GLU A 128 -6.80 -7.82 11.22
CA GLU A 128 -6.42 -6.48 11.67
C GLU A 128 -7.68 -5.65 11.97
N ILE A 129 -7.86 -5.23 13.23
CA ILE A 129 -8.98 -4.40 13.66
C ILE A 129 -8.43 -3.01 14.01
N LYS A 130 -8.89 -1.99 13.29
CA LYS A 130 -8.55 -0.60 13.59
C LYS A 130 -9.57 -0.02 14.58
N ILE A 131 -9.14 0.20 15.82
CA ILE A 131 -9.95 0.85 16.86
C ILE A 131 -9.77 2.36 16.74
N TYR A 132 -10.87 3.10 16.73
CA TYR A 132 -10.86 4.57 16.74
C TYR A 132 -11.27 5.06 18.13
N TYR A 133 -10.38 5.76 18.82
CA TYR A 133 -10.65 6.34 20.15
C TYR A 133 -11.36 7.70 20.11
N THR A 134 -11.77 8.18 18.93
CA THR A 134 -12.36 9.52 18.75
C THR A 134 -13.82 9.49 18.30
N SER A 135 -14.57 8.46 18.70
CA SER A 135 -16.02 8.44 18.56
C SER A 135 -16.64 8.74 19.92
N SER A 136 -16.72 10.02 20.27
CA SER A 136 -17.47 10.54 21.43
C SER A 136 -18.09 11.86 21.04
#